data_AF-A0A969VYL7-F1
#
_entry.id   AF-A0A969VYL7-F1
#
_cell.length_a   1.000
_cell.length_b   1.000
_cell.length_c   1.000
_cell.angle_alpha   90.00
_cell.angle_beta   90.00
_cell.angle_gamma   90.00
#
_symmetry.space_group_name_H-M   'P 1'
#
loop_
_entity.id
_entity.type
_entity.pdbx_description
1 polymer ?
#
loop_
_entity_poly.entity_id
_entity_poly.type
_entity_poly.pdbx_seq_one_letter_code
_entity_poly.pdbx_strand_id
1 'polypeptide(L)'
;MMRVSLILARLAETEIKGNWGNTPANTLLDIYRSWMPQTAANIDQRIEALSRLVEAHPNVGARLLDGLTQIGHDVASPTARPDWRDDDSGAGYGTKGLERHAMVVAAADMQLRIARGDPLQIAALVQKYDGFDADRRATIVELAQEICAAEDGDRETVRSAVRHKLHWHLNYDTAEDVEANVAPLQQLYEELAPRDPVIRDGWLFRDGWVDLPVRTRDEDFSNREEEASHLRGKSVAELFTTDGWAGLLRLAIATSGGWLIGRTVLSAGIAPNEAISWLAKETGSLEEIDQIYSFATGLLSALVASQGFDAVQDVLSEADAAGREISWKVRSLAMLPEQREVWDIVETLGEAATAHYWKICRANFLGRENAADRQFALERLLEARRPLTAFRSCHICFEGINPETVMQMLEGMLRGDEEVTALPQYWCFQKAIDHIEDSNVIDRARLLPLEFALVRTLGFEGEHHARTLFMEVMSNPAAFIELLTLVFHPKNGERRPDTDANRSNAQNAWSVLHACKRQPGTQDDDTVTTESMLEFVRKARELASEADRIE
;
A
#
# COMPACT_ATOMS: atom_id res chain seq x y z
N MET A 1 25.44 -36.11 -16.22
CA MET A 1 24.37 -35.10 -16.26
C MET A 1 23.05 -35.64 -15.73
N MET A 2 22.36 -36.56 -16.44
CA MET A 2 20.98 -37.00 -16.10
C MET A 2 20.71 -37.35 -14.63
N ARG A 3 21.56 -38.18 -14.01
CA ARG A 3 21.43 -38.53 -12.58
C ARG A 3 21.45 -37.30 -11.66
N VAL A 4 22.32 -36.33 -11.95
CA VAL A 4 22.43 -35.09 -11.19
C VAL A 4 21.20 -34.22 -11.40
N SER A 5 20.72 -34.11 -12.64
CA SER A 5 19.51 -33.36 -12.97
C SER A 5 18.28 -33.88 -12.21
N LEU A 6 18.07 -35.19 -12.13
CA LEU A 6 16.95 -35.77 -11.35
C LEU A 6 17.08 -35.52 -9.85
N ILE A 7 18.29 -35.58 -9.29
CA ILE A 7 18.52 -35.28 -7.87
C ILE A 7 18.19 -33.81 -7.59
N LEU A 8 18.70 -32.89 -8.41
CA LEU A 8 18.42 -31.47 -8.27
C LEU A 8 16.94 -31.17 -8.47
N ALA A 9 16.26 -31.88 -9.39
CA ALA A 9 14.83 -31.71 -9.61
C ALA A 9 14.04 -32.08 -8.37
N ARG A 10 14.33 -33.24 -7.78
CA ARG A 10 13.72 -33.67 -6.52
C ARG A 10 13.99 -32.69 -5.36
N LEU A 11 15.18 -32.12 -5.29
CA LEU A 11 15.49 -31.08 -4.29
C LEU A 11 14.72 -29.78 -4.55
N ALA A 12 14.51 -29.42 -5.82
CA ALA A 12 13.77 -28.22 -6.23
C ALA A 12 12.25 -28.33 -6.03
N GLU A 13 11.72 -29.51 -5.70
CA GLU A 13 10.32 -29.69 -5.29
C GLU A 13 10.02 -29.00 -3.95
N THR A 14 11.03 -28.82 -3.09
CA THR A 14 10.89 -28.13 -1.82
C THR A 14 11.33 -26.68 -1.96
N GLU A 15 10.46 -25.74 -1.58
CA GLU A 15 10.77 -24.31 -1.62
C GLU A 15 11.79 -23.93 -0.55
N ILE A 16 12.89 -23.30 -0.97
CA ILE A 16 13.90 -22.74 -0.06
C ILE A 16 13.53 -21.30 0.24
N LYS A 17 13.10 -21.02 1.47
CA LYS A 17 12.76 -19.66 1.92
C LYS A 17 14.02 -18.82 2.12
N GLY A 18 14.07 -17.64 1.50
CA GLY A 18 15.17 -16.66 1.61
C GLY A 18 15.73 -16.23 0.25
N ASN A 19 16.54 -15.17 0.24
CA ASN A 19 17.12 -14.61 -0.99
C ASN A 19 18.49 -15.25 -1.30
N TRP A 20 18.52 -16.56 -1.47
CA TRP A 20 19.74 -17.30 -1.82
C TRP A 20 19.88 -17.39 -3.34
N GLY A 21 21.00 -16.89 -3.89
CA GLY A 21 21.27 -17.02 -5.32
C GLY A 21 21.54 -18.47 -5.76
N ASN A 22 22.08 -19.31 -4.87
CA ASN A 22 22.42 -20.70 -5.16
C ASN A 22 21.37 -21.67 -4.61
N THR A 23 20.37 -22.00 -5.42
CA THR A 23 19.31 -22.98 -5.11
C THR A 23 19.36 -24.15 -6.09
N PRO A 24 18.80 -25.34 -5.75
CA PRO A 24 18.73 -26.47 -6.68
C PRO A 24 18.03 -26.12 -8.01
N ALA A 25 17.01 -25.25 -7.96
CA ALA A 25 16.31 -24.75 -9.15
C ALA A 25 17.21 -23.85 -10.02
N ASN A 26 17.95 -22.92 -9.42
CA ASN A 26 18.90 -22.08 -10.15
C ASN A 26 20.08 -22.90 -10.71
N THR A 27 20.58 -23.88 -9.95
CA THR A 27 21.61 -24.80 -10.44
C THR A 27 21.11 -25.60 -11.65
N LEU A 28 19.85 -26.07 -11.64
CA LEU A 28 19.25 -26.69 -12.83
C LEU A 28 19.21 -25.73 -14.00
N LEU A 29 18.73 -24.50 -13.79
CA LEU A 29 18.70 -23.48 -14.84
C LEU A 29 20.10 -23.24 -15.44
N ASP A 30 21.13 -23.11 -14.59
CA ASP A 30 22.52 -22.89 -15.02
C ASP A 30 23.10 -24.08 -15.81
N ILE A 31 22.75 -25.32 -15.44
CA ILE A 31 23.16 -26.52 -16.19
C ILE A 31 22.59 -26.52 -17.61
N TYR A 32 21.33 -26.11 -17.78
CA TYR A 32 20.61 -26.18 -19.05
C TYR A 32 20.63 -24.87 -19.85
N ARG A 33 21.15 -23.78 -19.28
CA ARG A 33 21.17 -22.44 -19.89
C ARG A 33 21.71 -22.48 -21.30
N SER A 34 20.99 -21.83 -22.23
CA SER A 34 21.28 -21.93 -23.66
C SER A 34 22.62 -21.30 -24.03
N TRP A 35 22.98 -20.18 -23.42
CA TRP A 35 24.16 -19.37 -23.75
C TRP A 35 25.38 -19.60 -22.84
N MET A 36 25.20 -20.16 -21.64
CA MET A 36 26.27 -20.47 -20.69
C MET A 36 25.98 -21.74 -19.86
N PRO A 37 25.89 -22.92 -20.52
CA PRO A 37 25.55 -24.15 -19.83
C PRO A 37 26.69 -24.59 -18.90
N GLN A 38 26.41 -24.79 -17.62
CA GLN A 38 27.37 -25.24 -16.61
C GLN A 38 27.56 -26.77 -16.64
N THR A 39 27.94 -27.30 -17.82
CA THR A 39 28.14 -28.74 -18.03
C THR A 39 29.07 -29.02 -19.22
N ALA A 40 29.72 -30.19 -19.19
CA ALA A 40 30.49 -30.72 -20.32
C ALA A 40 29.64 -31.57 -21.30
N ALA A 41 28.35 -31.76 -21.02
CA ALA A 41 27.44 -32.49 -21.89
C ALA A 41 27.18 -31.71 -23.20
N ASN A 42 27.20 -32.42 -24.32
CA ASN A 42 26.88 -31.82 -25.63
C ASN A 42 25.37 -31.51 -25.74
N ILE A 43 24.98 -30.73 -26.76
CA ILE A 43 23.59 -30.31 -26.96
C ILE A 43 22.58 -31.47 -26.98
N ASP A 44 22.87 -32.56 -27.68
CA ASP A 44 21.95 -33.71 -27.79
C ASP A 44 21.71 -34.36 -26.42
N GLN A 45 22.79 -34.54 -25.65
CA GLN A 45 22.72 -35.06 -24.29
C GLN A 45 21.93 -34.14 -23.35
N ARG A 46 22.08 -32.82 -23.51
CA ARG A 46 21.35 -31.83 -22.70
C ARG A 46 19.86 -31.85 -23.04
N ILE A 47 19.50 -31.89 -24.32
CA ILE A 47 18.09 -31.97 -24.77
C ILE A 47 17.45 -33.28 -24.29
N GLU A 48 18.12 -34.42 -24.46
CA GLU A 48 17.60 -35.71 -23.98
C GLU A 48 17.41 -35.72 -22.46
N ALA A 49 18.40 -35.20 -21.71
CA ALA A 49 18.30 -35.12 -20.26
C ALA A 49 17.18 -34.17 -19.81
N LEU A 50 16.96 -33.06 -20.52
CA LEU A 50 15.87 -32.12 -20.24
C LEU A 50 14.52 -32.79 -20.47
N SER A 51 14.31 -33.48 -21.60
CA SER A 51 13.04 -34.17 -21.89
C SER A 51 12.68 -35.18 -20.79
N ARG A 52 13.64 -36.02 -20.40
CA ARG A 52 13.43 -37.01 -19.35
C ARG A 52 13.18 -36.38 -17.97
N LEU A 53 13.80 -35.23 -17.69
CA LEU A 53 13.56 -34.49 -16.44
C LEU A 53 12.14 -33.93 -16.41
N VAL A 54 11.68 -33.33 -17.51
CA VAL A 54 10.32 -32.79 -17.64
C VAL A 54 9.28 -33.90 -17.48
N GLU A 55 9.51 -35.06 -18.06
CA GLU A 55 8.63 -36.23 -17.89
C GLU A 55 8.63 -36.76 -16.45
N ALA A 56 9.77 -36.80 -15.79
CA ALA A 56 9.90 -37.33 -14.43
C ALA A 56 9.39 -36.37 -13.34
N HIS A 57 9.54 -35.05 -13.55
CA HIS A 57 9.19 -34.02 -12.58
C HIS A 57 8.45 -32.84 -13.27
N PRO A 58 7.16 -33.00 -13.63
CA PRO A 58 6.45 -32.03 -14.47
C PRO A 58 6.46 -30.58 -13.94
N ASN A 59 6.21 -30.38 -12.65
CA ASN A 59 6.16 -29.04 -12.04
C ASN A 59 7.54 -28.34 -12.04
N VAL A 60 8.61 -29.10 -11.81
CA VAL A 60 9.98 -28.57 -11.84
C VAL A 60 10.42 -28.35 -13.28
N GLY A 61 10.08 -29.28 -14.17
CA GLY A 61 10.31 -29.19 -15.60
C GLY A 61 9.64 -27.96 -16.20
N ALA A 62 8.38 -27.69 -15.87
CA ALA A 62 7.65 -26.51 -16.33
C ALA A 62 8.35 -25.20 -15.93
N ARG A 63 8.73 -25.05 -14.65
CA ARG A 63 9.49 -23.88 -14.19
C ARG A 63 10.85 -23.75 -14.86
N LEU A 64 11.55 -24.87 -15.08
CA LEU A 64 12.84 -24.87 -15.76
C LEU A 64 12.69 -24.44 -17.23
N LEU A 65 11.71 -24.99 -17.95
CA LEU A 65 11.41 -24.61 -19.32
C LEU A 65 11.03 -23.14 -19.41
N ASP A 66 10.22 -22.65 -18.47
CA ASP A 66 9.86 -21.24 -18.39
C ASP A 66 11.08 -20.33 -18.21
N GLY A 67 12.03 -20.70 -17.35
CA GLY A 67 13.31 -19.97 -17.22
C GLY A 67 14.17 -20.04 -18.48
N LEU A 68 14.18 -21.16 -19.20
CA LEU A 68 14.97 -21.35 -20.42
C LEU A 68 14.41 -20.59 -21.63
N THR A 69 13.10 -20.30 -21.65
CA THR A 69 12.42 -19.55 -22.72
C THR A 69 12.18 -18.08 -22.38
N GLN A 70 12.68 -17.59 -21.24
CA GLN A 70 12.50 -16.21 -20.84
C GLN A 70 13.12 -15.23 -21.85
N ILE A 71 12.39 -14.13 -22.11
CA ILE A 71 12.81 -13.06 -23.02
C ILE A 71 13.31 -11.89 -22.17
N GLY A 72 14.48 -11.33 -22.51
CA GLY A 72 15.01 -10.13 -21.88
C GLY A 72 16.45 -10.28 -21.37
N HIS A 73 16.82 -9.43 -20.42
CA HIS A 73 18.13 -9.48 -19.78
C HIS A 73 18.22 -10.67 -18.83
N ASP A 74 19.31 -11.42 -18.97
CA ASP A 74 19.59 -12.61 -18.17
C ASP A 74 21.05 -12.55 -17.68
N VAL A 75 21.26 -12.91 -16.42
CA VAL A 75 22.56 -12.86 -15.75
C VAL A 75 22.82 -14.20 -15.10
N ALA A 76 24.04 -14.73 -15.29
CA ALA A 76 24.47 -15.97 -14.68
C ALA A 76 25.93 -15.85 -14.22
N SER A 77 26.25 -16.58 -13.16
CA SER A 77 27.60 -16.70 -12.63
C SER A 77 28.14 -18.10 -12.89
N PRO A 78 29.45 -18.27 -13.09
CA PRO A 78 30.05 -19.60 -13.20
C PRO A 78 29.82 -20.45 -11.95
N THR A 79 29.49 -21.74 -12.11
CA THR A 79 29.47 -22.69 -11.00
C THR A 79 30.89 -23.05 -10.56
N ALA A 80 31.03 -23.53 -9.32
CA ALA A 80 32.32 -23.99 -8.79
C ALA A 80 32.94 -25.09 -9.67
N ARG A 81 34.24 -24.95 -9.94
CA ARG A 81 35.00 -25.84 -10.82
C ARG A 81 36.02 -26.66 -10.02
N PRO A 82 36.39 -27.86 -10.47
CA PRO A 82 37.47 -28.62 -9.84
C PRO A 82 38.83 -27.90 -10.01
N ASP A 83 39.56 -27.68 -8.92
CA ASP A 83 40.90 -27.04 -8.97
C ASP A 83 42.01 -27.98 -9.50
N TRP A 84 41.81 -29.29 -9.37
CA TRP A 84 42.86 -30.31 -9.54
C TRP A 84 42.50 -31.41 -10.53
N ARG A 85 41.41 -31.25 -11.29
CA ARG A 85 40.97 -32.20 -12.32
C ARG A 85 40.61 -31.46 -13.59
N ASP A 86 41.03 -32.02 -14.71
CA ASP A 86 40.75 -31.46 -16.03
C ASP A 86 39.39 -31.91 -16.60
N ASP A 87 38.53 -32.53 -15.78
CA ASP A 87 37.24 -33.11 -16.17
C ASP A 87 36.27 -32.08 -16.79
N ASP A 88 36.46 -30.77 -16.52
CA ASP A 88 35.68 -29.66 -17.06
C ASP A 88 36.47 -28.76 -18.05
N SER A 89 37.67 -29.19 -18.45
CA SER A 89 38.54 -28.41 -19.35
C SER A 89 37.83 -28.07 -20.66
N GLY A 90 37.59 -26.77 -20.88
CA GLY A 90 36.91 -26.24 -22.07
C GLY A 90 35.38 -26.20 -22.01
N ALA A 91 34.76 -26.69 -20.93
CA ALA A 91 33.31 -26.64 -20.73
C ALA A 91 32.88 -25.42 -19.88
N GLY A 92 31.62 -24.99 -20.02
CA GLY A 92 31.03 -23.95 -19.16
C GLY A 92 31.44 -22.50 -19.44
N TYR A 93 32.14 -22.22 -20.54
CA TYR A 93 32.58 -20.87 -20.96
C TYR A 93 31.64 -20.19 -21.97
N GLY A 94 30.44 -20.74 -22.17
CA GLY A 94 29.46 -20.25 -23.10
C GLY A 94 29.44 -21.00 -24.43
N THR A 95 28.27 -21.01 -25.06
CA THR A 95 28.02 -21.62 -26.37
C THR A 95 27.74 -20.52 -27.40
N LYS A 96 28.06 -20.77 -28.67
CA LYS A 96 27.86 -19.81 -29.77
C LYS A 96 26.85 -20.36 -30.79
N GLY A 97 26.13 -19.44 -31.44
CA GLY A 97 25.36 -19.72 -32.65
C GLY A 97 24.32 -20.83 -32.51
N LEU A 98 24.50 -21.90 -33.30
CA LEU A 98 23.53 -22.97 -33.50
C LEU A 98 23.21 -23.77 -32.23
N GLU A 99 24.17 -24.00 -31.35
CA GLU A 99 23.95 -24.76 -30.12
C GLU A 99 23.03 -24.01 -29.14
N ARG A 100 23.25 -22.70 -28.99
CA ARG A 100 22.36 -21.84 -28.20
C ARG A 100 20.95 -21.89 -28.76
N HIS A 101 20.82 -21.72 -30.08
CA HIS A 101 19.53 -21.74 -30.76
C HIS A 101 18.81 -23.09 -30.59
N ALA A 102 19.51 -24.22 -30.81
CA ALA A 102 18.95 -25.57 -30.66
C ALA A 102 18.40 -25.82 -29.24
N MET A 103 19.10 -25.33 -28.20
CA MET A 103 18.61 -25.48 -26.82
C MET A 103 17.35 -24.67 -26.56
N VAL A 104 17.28 -23.42 -27.05
CA VAL A 104 16.09 -22.56 -26.91
C VAL A 104 14.90 -23.16 -27.66
N VAL A 105 15.11 -23.61 -28.90
CA VAL A 105 14.09 -24.26 -29.73
C VAL A 105 13.56 -25.53 -29.06
N ALA A 106 14.45 -26.39 -28.56
CA ALA A 106 14.05 -27.61 -27.87
C ALA A 106 13.26 -27.29 -26.58
N ALA A 107 13.69 -26.31 -25.79
CA ALA A 107 12.96 -25.89 -24.60
C ALA A 107 11.58 -25.31 -24.95
N ALA A 108 11.49 -24.49 -25.99
CA ALA A 108 10.23 -23.95 -26.50
C ALA A 108 9.25 -25.06 -26.91
N ASP A 109 9.71 -26.03 -27.70
CA ASP A 109 8.87 -27.14 -28.17
C ASP A 109 8.40 -28.03 -27.01
N MET A 110 9.28 -28.26 -26.03
CA MET A 110 8.90 -28.97 -24.82
C MET A 110 7.85 -28.19 -24.01
N GLN A 111 8.02 -26.88 -23.86
CA GLN A 111 7.06 -26.03 -23.13
C GLN A 111 5.69 -26.03 -23.80
N LEU A 112 5.63 -25.87 -25.12
CA LEU A 112 4.38 -25.95 -25.89
C LEU A 112 3.67 -27.29 -25.71
N ARG A 113 4.43 -28.39 -25.75
CA ARG A 113 3.88 -29.74 -25.58
C ARG A 113 3.27 -29.95 -24.19
N ILE A 114 3.91 -29.47 -23.13
CA ILE A 114 3.42 -29.67 -21.76
C ILE A 114 2.34 -28.67 -21.35
N ALA A 115 2.21 -27.55 -22.06
CA ALA A 115 1.21 -26.53 -21.75
C ALA A 115 -0.21 -26.93 -22.16
N ARG A 116 -0.37 -27.95 -23.01
CA ARG A 116 -1.68 -28.41 -23.48
C ARG A 116 -2.59 -28.78 -22.31
N GLY A 117 -3.73 -28.10 -22.22
CA GLY A 117 -4.72 -28.29 -21.16
C GLY A 117 -4.36 -27.68 -19.81
N ASP A 118 -3.25 -26.93 -19.70
CA ASP A 118 -2.86 -26.20 -18.49
C ASP A 118 -2.95 -24.67 -18.73
N PRO A 119 -3.99 -24.00 -18.20
CA PRO A 119 -4.20 -22.57 -18.38
C PRO A 119 -3.04 -21.69 -17.90
N LEU A 120 -2.35 -22.08 -16.82
CA LEU A 120 -1.24 -21.30 -16.28
C LEU A 120 -0.02 -21.38 -17.18
N GLN A 121 0.28 -22.56 -17.73
CA GLN A 121 1.37 -22.72 -18.70
C GLN A 121 1.08 -22.01 -20.01
N ILE A 122 -0.16 -22.06 -20.50
CA ILE A 122 -0.60 -21.33 -21.70
C ILE A 122 -0.48 -19.82 -21.47
N ALA A 123 -0.93 -19.31 -20.32
CA ALA A 123 -0.80 -17.90 -19.95
C ALA A 123 0.68 -17.45 -19.94
N ALA A 124 1.59 -18.27 -19.39
CA ALA A 124 3.02 -17.99 -19.40
C ALA A 124 3.62 -17.93 -20.83
N LEU A 125 3.17 -18.81 -21.72
CA LEU A 125 3.55 -18.78 -23.14
C LEU A 125 3.02 -17.52 -23.85
N VAL A 126 1.79 -17.10 -23.59
CA VAL A 126 1.19 -15.87 -24.15
C VAL A 126 2.00 -14.63 -23.77
N GLN A 127 2.48 -14.52 -22.52
CA GLN A 127 3.34 -13.40 -22.12
C GLN A 127 4.62 -13.30 -22.96
N LYS A 128 5.12 -14.44 -23.42
CA LYS A 128 6.34 -14.59 -24.20
C LYS A 128 6.11 -14.63 -25.72
N TYR A 129 4.89 -14.34 -26.19
CA TYR A 129 4.50 -14.49 -27.60
C TYR A 129 5.53 -13.94 -28.62
N ASP A 130 6.13 -12.78 -28.33
CA ASP A 130 7.08 -12.09 -29.23
C ASP A 130 8.41 -12.82 -29.41
N GLY A 131 8.81 -13.63 -28.43
CA GLY A 131 10.07 -14.38 -28.49
C GLY A 131 9.99 -15.64 -29.34
N PHE A 132 8.79 -16.04 -29.76
CA PHE A 132 8.56 -17.20 -30.60
C PHE A 132 8.47 -16.82 -32.08
N ASP A 133 8.82 -17.75 -32.96
CA ASP A 133 8.59 -17.65 -34.40
C ASP A 133 7.11 -17.92 -34.76
N ALA A 134 6.76 -17.69 -36.03
CA ALA A 134 5.38 -17.76 -36.51
C ALA A 134 4.69 -19.12 -36.26
N ASP A 135 5.39 -20.24 -36.44
CA ASP A 135 4.81 -21.57 -36.27
C ASP A 135 4.49 -21.84 -34.79
N ARG A 136 5.40 -21.43 -33.89
CA ARG A 136 5.19 -21.55 -32.44
C ARG A 136 4.13 -20.58 -31.93
N ARG A 137 4.06 -19.36 -32.45
CA ARG A 137 2.97 -18.41 -32.16
C ARG A 137 1.61 -18.99 -32.55
N ALA A 138 1.50 -19.60 -33.73
CA ALA A 138 0.28 -20.30 -34.16
C ALA A 138 -0.08 -21.43 -33.17
N THR A 139 0.91 -22.21 -32.72
CA THR A 139 0.69 -23.27 -31.73
C THR A 139 0.20 -22.72 -30.39
N ILE A 140 0.72 -21.56 -29.91
CA ILE A 140 0.24 -20.91 -28.68
C ILE A 140 -1.24 -20.52 -28.82
N VAL A 141 -1.64 -19.97 -29.97
CA VAL A 141 -3.04 -19.62 -30.24
C VAL A 141 -3.92 -20.87 -30.25
N GLU A 142 -3.51 -21.95 -30.91
CA GLU A 142 -4.25 -23.22 -30.91
C GLU A 142 -4.44 -23.78 -29.49
N LEU A 143 -3.38 -23.79 -28.68
CA LEU A 143 -3.45 -24.25 -27.28
C LEU A 143 -4.42 -23.38 -26.46
N ALA A 144 -4.40 -22.06 -26.65
CA ALA A 144 -5.32 -21.16 -25.97
C ALA A 144 -6.77 -21.34 -26.43
N GLN A 145 -7.00 -21.64 -27.71
CA GLN A 145 -8.33 -21.94 -28.25
C GLN A 145 -8.93 -23.21 -27.63
N GLU A 146 -8.12 -24.21 -27.29
CA GLU A 146 -8.59 -25.40 -26.56
C GLU A 146 -9.18 -25.02 -25.18
N ILE A 147 -8.70 -23.95 -24.54
CA ILE A 147 -9.21 -23.44 -23.26
C ILE A 147 -10.53 -22.68 -23.41
N CYS A 148 -10.92 -22.24 -24.60
CA CYS A 148 -12.21 -21.55 -24.80
C CYS A 148 -13.43 -22.39 -24.37
N ALA A 149 -13.30 -23.73 -24.36
CA ALA A 149 -14.33 -24.66 -23.90
C ALA A 149 -14.31 -24.95 -22.39
N ALA A 150 -13.28 -24.49 -21.66
CA ALA A 150 -13.07 -24.75 -20.24
C ALA A 150 -14.02 -23.91 -19.34
N GLU A 151 -13.82 -24.00 -18.03
CA GLU A 151 -14.53 -23.18 -17.06
C GLU A 151 -14.02 -21.72 -17.05
N ASP A 152 -14.83 -20.82 -16.51
CA ASP A 152 -14.56 -19.38 -16.60
C ASP A 152 -13.27 -18.95 -15.89
N GLY A 153 -12.83 -19.66 -14.85
CA GLY A 153 -11.55 -19.40 -14.17
C GLY A 153 -10.35 -19.67 -15.07
N ASP A 154 -10.37 -20.81 -15.77
CA ASP A 154 -9.32 -21.18 -16.74
C ASP A 154 -9.30 -20.23 -17.94
N ARG A 155 -10.49 -19.86 -18.43
CA ARG A 155 -10.65 -18.90 -19.51
C ARG A 155 -10.10 -17.53 -19.13
N GLU A 156 -10.44 -16.99 -17.96
CA GLU A 156 -9.91 -15.70 -17.50
C GLU A 156 -8.40 -15.75 -17.23
N THR A 157 -7.87 -16.89 -16.78
CA THR A 157 -6.41 -17.06 -16.57
C THR A 157 -5.65 -16.79 -17.87
N VAL A 158 -6.06 -17.43 -18.98
CA VAL A 158 -5.43 -17.21 -20.29
C VAL A 158 -5.80 -15.84 -20.85
N ARG A 159 -7.07 -15.43 -20.76
CA ARG A 159 -7.55 -14.15 -21.28
C ARG A 159 -6.84 -12.96 -20.65
N SER A 160 -6.55 -13.02 -19.35
CA SER A 160 -5.80 -12.00 -18.64
C SER A 160 -4.39 -11.84 -19.23
N ALA A 161 -3.72 -12.95 -19.54
CA ALA A 161 -2.41 -12.89 -20.17
C ALA A 161 -2.48 -12.27 -21.58
N VAL A 162 -3.48 -12.65 -22.37
CA VAL A 162 -3.75 -12.06 -23.69
C VAL A 162 -4.02 -10.56 -23.57
N ARG A 163 -4.81 -10.13 -22.59
CA ARG A 163 -5.13 -8.72 -22.32
C ARG A 163 -3.87 -7.88 -22.08
N HIS A 164 -2.98 -8.32 -21.18
CA HIS A 164 -1.72 -7.61 -20.95
C HIS A 164 -0.84 -7.58 -22.21
N LYS A 165 -0.84 -8.66 -22.99
CA LYS A 165 -0.07 -8.73 -24.24
C LYS A 165 -0.59 -7.77 -25.31
N LEU A 166 -1.92 -7.73 -25.49
CA LEU A 166 -2.59 -6.78 -26.37
C LEU A 166 -2.35 -5.34 -25.94
N HIS A 167 -2.50 -5.04 -24.65
CA HIS A 167 -2.20 -3.72 -24.11
C HIS A 167 -0.77 -3.30 -24.47
N TRP A 168 0.19 -4.20 -24.32
CA TRP A 168 1.59 -3.93 -24.67
C TRP A 168 1.77 -3.66 -26.18
N HIS A 169 1.24 -4.53 -27.04
CA HIS A 169 1.35 -4.36 -28.49
C HIS A 169 0.72 -3.07 -29.01
N LEU A 170 -0.47 -2.75 -28.52
CA LEU A 170 -1.22 -1.59 -28.99
C LEU A 170 -0.60 -0.26 -28.52
N ASN A 171 0.15 -0.27 -27.41
CA ASN A 171 0.60 0.96 -26.76
C ASN A 171 2.12 1.17 -26.74
N TYR A 172 2.91 0.11 -26.82
CA TYR A 172 4.37 0.20 -26.66
C TYR A 172 5.17 -0.43 -27.79
N ASP A 173 4.58 -1.32 -28.58
CA ASP A 173 5.27 -1.90 -29.73
C ASP A 173 5.55 -0.83 -30.80
N THR A 174 6.72 -0.93 -31.41
CA THR A 174 7.23 0.00 -32.43
C THR A 174 7.57 -0.71 -33.74
N ALA A 175 7.26 -2.01 -33.85
CA ALA A 175 7.43 -2.76 -35.09
C ALA A 175 6.58 -2.18 -36.24
N GLU A 176 7.03 -2.37 -37.50
CA GLU A 176 6.29 -1.89 -38.68
C GLU A 176 5.02 -2.71 -38.97
N ASP A 177 4.96 -3.96 -38.51
CA ASP A 177 3.84 -4.90 -38.74
C ASP A 177 3.29 -5.45 -37.40
N VAL A 178 2.80 -4.54 -36.56
CA VAL A 178 2.14 -4.87 -35.27
C VAL A 178 0.86 -5.67 -35.51
N GLU A 179 0.16 -5.39 -36.62
CA GLU A 179 -1.15 -5.97 -36.93
C GLU A 179 -1.12 -7.49 -37.07
N ALA A 180 -0.07 -8.05 -37.68
CA ALA A 180 0.10 -9.49 -37.83
C ALA A 180 0.17 -10.24 -36.48
N ASN A 181 0.63 -9.57 -35.41
CA ASN A 181 0.69 -10.15 -34.06
C ASN A 181 -0.57 -9.84 -33.24
N VAL A 182 -1.19 -8.68 -33.46
CA VAL A 182 -2.38 -8.23 -32.72
C VAL A 182 -3.64 -8.99 -33.11
N ALA A 183 -3.89 -9.17 -34.42
CA ALA A 183 -5.16 -9.74 -34.89
C ALA A 183 -5.46 -11.14 -34.32
N PRO A 184 -4.51 -12.10 -34.27
CA PRO A 184 -4.76 -13.41 -33.65
C PRO A 184 -5.04 -13.31 -32.15
N LEU A 185 -4.33 -12.44 -31.43
CA LEU A 185 -4.52 -12.25 -29.99
C LEU A 185 -5.85 -11.55 -29.69
N GLN A 186 -6.30 -10.63 -30.54
CA GLN A 186 -7.57 -9.93 -30.38
C GLN A 186 -8.75 -10.90 -30.58
N GLN A 187 -8.72 -11.72 -31.63
CA GLN A 187 -9.71 -12.78 -31.81
C GLN A 187 -9.74 -13.73 -30.61
N LEU A 188 -8.57 -14.17 -30.14
CA LEU A 188 -8.46 -15.04 -28.98
C LEU A 188 -9.00 -14.38 -27.70
N TYR A 189 -8.80 -13.08 -27.50
CA TYR A 189 -9.33 -12.33 -26.36
C TYR A 189 -10.87 -12.31 -26.34
N GLU A 190 -11.51 -12.25 -27.50
CA GLU A 190 -12.96 -12.32 -27.64
C GLU A 190 -13.48 -13.75 -27.36
N GLU A 191 -12.84 -14.77 -27.94
CA GLU A 191 -13.22 -16.19 -27.78
C GLU A 191 -13.08 -16.69 -26.33
N LEU A 192 -12.04 -16.21 -25.61
CA LEU A 192 -11.79 -16.55 -24.21
C LEU A 192 -12.71 -15.83 -23.23
N ALA A 193 -13.62 -14.95 -23.66
CA ALA A 193 -14.45 -14.16 -22.74
C ALA A 193 -15.30 -15.02 -21.79
N PRO A 194 -15.06 -15.00 -20.46
CA PRO A 194 -15.86 -15.75 -19.48
C PRO A 194 -17.38 -15.58 -19.69
N ARG A 195 -18.14 -16.64 -19.43
CA ARG A 195 -19.59 -16.66 -19.56
C ARG A 195 -20.25 -15.83 -18.46
N ASP A 196 -19.73 -15.92 -17.24
CA ASP A 196 -20.15 -15.09 -16.12
C ASP A 196 -19.60 -13.66 -16.27
N PRO A 197 -20.46 -12.63 -16.40
CA PRO A 197 -20.03 -11.24 -16.52
C PRO A 197 -19.16 -10.78 -15.34
N VAL A 198 -19.36 -11.35 -14.14
CA VAL A 198 -18.56 -11.00 -12.97
C VAL A 198 -17.09 -11.39 -13.13
N ILE A 199 -16.83 -12.56 -13.70
CA ILE A 199 -15.46 -13.00 -14.00
C ILE A 199 -14.93 -12.24 -15.22
N ARG A 200 -15.76 -12.07 -16.24
CA ARG A 200 -15.42 -11.43 -17.52
C ARG A 200 -14.94 -9.99 -17.37
N ASP A 201 -15.60 -9.21 -16.51
CA ASP A 201 -15.42 -7.78 -16.40
C ASP A 201 -14.83 -7.34 -15.06
N GLY A 202 -14.71 -8.25 -14.09
CA GLY A 202 -14.27 -7.91 -12.74
C GLY A 202 -12.89 -7.24 -12.66
N TRP A 203 -12.02 -7.48 -13.64
CA TRP A 203 -10.72 -6.81 -13.75
C TRP A 203 -10.83 -5.28 -13.95
N LEU A 204 -11.93 -4.77 -14.52
CA LEU A 204 -12.18 -3.33 -14.71
C LEU A 204 -12.38 -2.58 -13.38
N PHE A 205 -12.71 -3.32 -12.31
CA PHE A 205 -13.09 -2.79 -11.00
C PHE A 205 -12.04 -3.02 -9.92
N ARG A 206 -10.84 -3.48 -10.28
CA ARG A 206 -9.72 -3.57 -9.35
C ARG A 206 -9.16 -2.19 -9.03
N ASP A 207 -8.60 -2.04 -7.84
CA ASP A 207 -7.95 -0.79 -7.43
C ASP A 207 -6.74 -0.46 -8.32
N GLY A 208 -6.71 0.78 -8.81
CA GLY A 208 -5.58 1.33 -9.57
C GLY A 208 -5.79 1.39 -11.08
N TRP A 209 -4.67 1.46 -11.80
CA TRP A 209 -4.62 1.59 -13.25
C TRP A 209 -5.02 0.28 -13.93
N VAL A 210 -5.85 0.38 -14.97
CA VAL A 210 -6.39 -0.75 -15.71
C VAL A 210 -5.77 -0.80 -17.12
N ASP A 211 -5.09 -1.90 -17.42
CA ASP A 211 -4.47 -2.14 -18.73
C ASP A 211 -5.55 -2.52 -19.77
N LEU A 212 -6.04 -1.52 -20.50
CA LEU A 212 -7.06 -1.74 -21.53
C LEU A 212 -6.43 -2.40 -22.77
N PRO A 213 -7.07 -3.44 -23.36
CA PRO A 213 -6.63 -4.07 -24.60
C PRO A 213 -7.03 -3.25 -25.84
N VAL A 214 -6.89 -1.92 -25.76
CA VAL A 214 -7.17 -0.96 -26.84
C VAL A 214 -6.01 0.02 -26.97
N ARG A 215 -5.90 0.67 -28.13
CA ARG A 215 -4.87 1.68 -28.37
C ARG A 215 -5.23 2.99 -27.67
N THR A 216 -4.39 3.41 -26.74
CA THR A 216 -4.53 4.63 -25.92
C THR A 216 -3.25 5.48 -25.90
N ARG A 217 -2.16 5.01 -26.53
CA ARG A 217 -0.82 5.65 -26.54
C ARG A 217 -0.83 7.12 -26.91
N ASP A 218 -1.64 7.49 -27.89
CA ASP A 218 -1.69 8.84 -28.48
C ASP A 218 -2.80 9.70 -27.85
N GLU A 219 -3.47 9.18 -26.82
CA GLU A 219 -4.57 9.86 -26.14
C GLU A 219 -4.12 10.49 -24.81
N ASP A 220 -4.69 11.66 -24.51
CA ASP A 220 -4.51 12.31 -23.22
C ASP A 220 -5.04 11.41 -22.09
N PHE A 221 -4.46 11.58 -20.90
CA PHE A 221 -4.83 10.85 -19.70
C PHE A 221 -6.35 10.83 -19.43
N SER A 222 -7.04 11.96 -19.68
CA SER A 222 -8.50 12.06 -19.53
C SER A 222 -9.24 11.04 -20.39
N ASN A 223 -8.82 10.90 -21.65
CA ASN A 223 -9.48 10.02 -22.61
C ASN A 223 -9.35 8.53 -22.20
N ARG A 224 -8.22 8.16 -21.59
CA ARG A 224 -8.02 6.77 -21.11
C ARG A 224 -8.95 6.42 -19.95
N GLU A 225 -9.09 7.33 -19.00
CA GLU A 225 -9.99 7.13 -17.86
C GLU A 225 -11.46 7.18 -18.29
N GLU A 226 -11.78 8.00 -19.30
CA GLU A 226 -13.10 8.04 -19.93
C GLU A 226 -13.45 6.70 -20.58
N GLU A 227 -12.53 6.07 -21.33
CA GLU A 227 -12.79 4.77 -21.95
C GLU A 227 -12.93 3.65 -20.90
N ALA A 228 -12.08 3.64 -19.87
CA ALA A 228 -12.25 2.71 -18.74
C ALA A 228 -13.62 2.91 -18.07
N SER A 229 -14.03 4.17 -17.85
CA SER A 229 -15.33 4.50 -17.26
C SER A 229 -16.50 4.07 -18.16
N HIS A 230 -16.37 4.19 -19.47
CA HIS A 230 -17.36 3.75 -20.44
C HIS A 230 -17.54 2.21 -20.42
N LEU A 231 -16.44 1.45 -20.37
CA LEU A 231 -16.49 -0.01 -20.25
C LEU A 231 -17.08 -0.46 -18.92
N ARG A 232 -16.72 0.19 -17.81
CA ARG A 232 -17.34 -0.05 -16.50
C ARG A 232 -18.85 0.22 -16.54
N GLY A 233 -19.27 1.32 -17.14
CA GLY A 233 -20.69 1.68 -17.31
C GLY A 233 -21.48 0.61 -18.07
N LYS A 234 -20.94 0.11 -19.20
CA LYS A 234 -21.56 -0.99 -19.95
C LYS A 234 -21.69 -2.26 -19.13
N SER A 235 -20.63 -2.63 -18.41
CA SER A 235 -20.62 -3.82 -17.55
C SER A 235 -21.67 -3.74 -16.44
N VAL A 236 -21.75 -2.59 -15.74
CA VAL A 236 -22.78 -2.35 -14.72
C VAL A 236 -24.19 -2.39 -15.33
N ALA A 237 -24.41 -1.77 -16.48
CA ALA A 237 -25.73 -1.75 -17.13
C ALA A 237 -26.19 -3.16 -17.56
N GLU A 238 -25.30 -3.95 -18.17
CA GLU A 238 -25.58 -5.34 -18.58
C GLU A 238 -25.90 -6.22 -17.38
N LEU A 239 -25.06 -6.16 -16.33
CA LEU A 239 -25.22 -6.97 -15.14
C LEU A 239 -26.48 -6.58 -14.36
N PHE A 240 -26.77 -5.28 -14.27
CA PHE A 240 -28.00 -4.81 -13.63
C PHE A 240 -29.26 -5.26 -14.38
N THR A 241 -29.23 -5.24 -15.71
CA THR A 241 -30.36 -5.72 -16.55
C THR A 241 -30.64 -7.21 -16.34
N THR A 242 -29.59 -8.01 -16.10
CA THR A 242 -29.70 -9.47 -15.99
C THR A 242 -30.00 -9.93 -14.56
N ASP A 243 -29.23 -9.41 -13.58
CA ASP A 243 -29.18 -9.90 -12.20
C ASP A 243 -29.59 -8.83 -11.15
N GLY A 244 -29.90 -7.61 -11.58
CA GLY A 244 -30.25 -6.49 -10.69
C GLY A 244 -29.17 -6.15 -9.66
N TRP A 245 -29.60 -5.64 -8.50
CA TRP A 245 -28.71 -5.28 -7.39
C TRP A 245 -27.90 -6.46 -6.85
N ALA A 246 -28.46 -7.67 -6.86
CA ALA A 246 -27.76 -8.88 -6.42
C ALA A 246 -26.54 -9.17 -7.30
N GLY A 247 -26.65 -8.95 -8.61
CA GLY A 247 -25.53 -9.03 -9.54
C GLY A 247 -24.42 -8.03 -9.22
N LEU A 248 -24.78 -6.76 -8.99
CA LEU A 248 -23.81 -5.71 -8.67
C LEU A 248 -23.08 -5.97 -7.34
N LEU A 249 -23.79 -6.47 -6.31
CA LEU A 249 -23.16 -6.88 -5.05
C LEU A 249 -22.23 -8.09 -5.23
N ARG A 250 -22.63 -9.07 -6.05
CA ARG A 250 -21.78 -10.22 -6.39
C ARG A 250 -20.47 -9.77 -7.05
N LEU A 251 -20.55 -8.79 -7.96
CA LEU A 251 -19.38 -8.16 -8.57
C LEU A 251 -18.51 -7.42 -7.54
N ALA A 252 -19.12 -6.66 -6.64
CA ALA A 252 -18.40 -5.93 -5.58
C ALA A 252 -17.64 -6.88 -4.66
N ILE A 253 -18.27 -7.97 -4.23
CA ILE A 253 -17.63 -8.98 -3.38
C ILE A 253 -16.48 -9.68 -4.12
N ALA A 254 -16.69 -10.08 -5.38
CA ALA A 254 -15.69 -10.82 -6.15
C ALA A 254 -14.44 -9.98 -6.46
N THR A 255 -14.58 -8.66 -6.61
CA THR A 255 -13.50 -7.76 -7.05
C THR A 255 -12.88 -6.95 -5.92
N SER A 256 -13.54 -6.91 -4.75
CA SER A 256 -13.29 -5.91 -3.70
C SER A 256 -13.45 -4.45 -4.14
N GLY A 257 -14.07 -4.22 -5.30
CA GLY A 257 -14.22 -2.91 -5.95
C GLY A 257 -15.54 -2.20 -5.66
N GLY A 258 -16.18 -2.47 -4.51
CA GLY A 258 -17.53 -1.99 -4.18
C GLY A 258 -17.72 -0.48 -4.45
N TRP A 259 -16.80 0.36 -3.97
CA TRP A 259 -16.87 1.81 -4.16
C TRP A 259 -16.94 2.23 -5.63
N LEU A 260 -16.10 1.63 -6.50
CA LEU A 260 -16.06 2.00 -7.92
C LEU A 260 -17.33 1.55 -8.65
N ILE A 261 -17.84 0.37 -8.32
CA ILE A 261 -19.08 -0.15 -8.90
C ILE A 261 -20.25 0.74 -8.48
N GLY A 262 -20.38 1.04 -7.18
CA GLY A 262 -21.41 1.94 -6.66
C GLY A 262 -21.36 3.32 -7.33
N ARG A 263 -20.16 3.86 -7.54
CA ARG A 263 -19.94 5.15 -8.22
C ARG A 263 -20.38 5.13 -9.70
N THR A 264 -20.43 3.97 -10.33
CA THR A 264 -20.78 3.78 -11.74
C THR A 264 -22.28 3.58 -11.98
N VAL A 265 -23.07 3.30 -10.94
CA VAL A 265 -24.49 2.93 -11.06
C VAL A 265 -25.31 3.97 -11.83
N LEU A 266 -25.17 5.27 -11.52
CA LEU A 266 -25.98 6.29 -12.19
C LEU A 266 -25.54 6.54 -13.64
N SER A 267 -24.22 6.54 -13.92
CA SER A 267 -23.72 6.70 -15.28
C SER A 267 -24.01 5.49 -16.17
N ALA A 268 -24.25 4.32 -15.57
CA ALA A 268 -24.76 3.14 -16.25
C ALA A 268 -26.27 3.21 -16.57
N GLY A 269 -26.98 4.27 -16.16
CA GLY A 269 -28.37 4.53 -16.52
C GLY A 269 -29.41 4.05 -15.51
N ILE A 270 -28.99 3.57 -14.32
CA ILE A 270 -29.91 3.25 -13.22
C ILE A 270 -30.47 4.55 -12.64
N ALA A 271 -31.79 4.60 -12.43
CA ALA A 271 -32.48 5.82 -12.02
C ALA A 271 -32.13 6.22 -10.57
N PRO A 272 -31.92 7.51 -10.26
CA PRO A 272 -31.56 7.96 -8.91
C PRO A 272 -32.54 7.52 -7.82
N ASN A 273 -33.85 7.53 -8.09
CA ASN A 273 -34.87 7.08 -7.14
C ASN A 273 -34.76 5.58 -6.82
N GLU A 274 -34.36 4.75 -7.77
CA GLU A 274 -34.11 3.33 -7.56
C GLU A 274 -32.87 3.12 -6.70
N ALA A 275 -31.79 3.87 -6.97
CA ALA A 275 -30.58 3.86 -6.16
C ALA A 275 -30.83 4.33 -4.71
N ILE A 276 -31.60 5.41 -4.52
CA ILE A 276 -31.98 5.93 -3.20
C ILE A 276 -32.79 4.87 -2.42
N SER A 277 -33.80 4.28 -3.06
CA SER A 277 -34.60 3.22 -2.44
C SER A 277 -33.75 2.02 -2.03
N TRP A 278 -32.82 1.58 -2.88
CA TRP A 278 -31.93 0.47 -2.55
C TRP A 278 -31.01 0.81 -1.37
N LEU A 279 -30.39 2.00 -1.40
CA LEU A 279 -29.49 2.44 -0.34
C LEU A 279 -30.21 2.46 1.02
N ALA A 280 -31.41 3.03 1.07
CA ALA A 280 -32.20 3.10 2.29
C ALA A 280 -32.71 1.72 2.78
N LYS A 281 -33.06 0.78 1.89
CA LYS A 281 -33.75 -0.47 2.27
C LYS A 281 -32.83 -1.69 2.40
N GLU A 282 -31.74 -1.76 1.65
CA GLU A 282 -30.99 -3.01 1.44
C GLU A 282 -29.58 -3.00 2.06
N THR A 283 -29.09 -1.89 2.61
CA THR A 283 -27.70 -1.74 3.11
C THR A 283 -27.45 -2.25 4.53
N GLY A 284 -28.40 -2.94 5.16
CA GLY A 284 -28.27 -3.40 6.54
C GLY A 284 -28.12 -2.23 7.53
N SER A 285 -27.26 -2.37 8.54
CA SER A 285 -27.04 -1.36 9.59
C SER A 285 -25.89 -0.37 9.29
N LEU A 286 -25.09 -0.62 8.24
CA LEU A 286 -23.85 0.11 7.92
C LEU A 286 -22.81 0.13 9.06
N GLU A 287 -22.86 -0.83 9.99
CA GLU A 287 -21.91 -0.90 11.12
C GLU A 287 -20.54 -1.45 10.71
N GLU A 288 -20.55 -2.48 9.87
CA GLU A 288 -19.36 -3.16 9.40
C GLU A 288 -18.83 -2.48 8.14
N ILE A 289 -17.52 -2.26 8.06
CA ILE A 289 -16.87 -1.72 6.86
C ILE A 289 -16.56 -2.90 5.94
N ASP A 290 -17.57 -3.34 5.20
CA ASP A 290 -17.52 -4.44 4.24
C ASP A 290 -17.71 -3.95 2.79
N GLN A 291 -17.93 -4.89 1.86
CA GLN A 291 -18.17 -4.55 0.46
C GLN A 291 -19.53 -3.89 0.21
N ILE A 292 -20.53 -4.14 1.06
CA ILE A 292 -21.83 -3.43 1.00
C ILE A 292 -21.62 -1.97 1.43
N TYR A 293 -20.89 -1.72 2.51
CA TYR A 293 -20.52 -0.36 2.94
C TYR A 293 -19.73 0.37 1.85
N SER A 294 -18.74 -0.29 1.25
CA SER A 294 -17.94 0.26 0.14
C SER A 294 -18.82 0.63 -1.05
N PHE A 295 -19.72 -0.27 -1.45
CA PHE A 295 -20.69 -0.05 -2.52
C PHE A 295 -21.65 1.10 -2.21
N ALA A 296 -22.24 1.12 -1.02
CA ALA A 296 -23.15 2.18 -0.57
C ALA A 296 -22.45 3.55 -0.54
N THR A 297 -21.17 3.61 -0.14
CA THR A 297 -20.36 4.82 -0.17
C THR A 297 -20.19 5.33 -1.61
N GLY A 298 -19.84 4.43 -2.54
CA GLY A 298 -19.73 4.75 -3.96
C GLY A 298 -21.04 5.26 -4.57
N LEU A 299 -22.14 4.58 -4.26
CA LEU A 299 -23.48 4.91 -4.74
C LEU A 299 -23.96 6.26 -4.21
N LEU A 300 -23.77 6.52 -2.92
CA LEU A 300 -24.10 7.82 -2.32
C LEU A 300 -23.25 8.94 -2.93
N SER A 301 -21.96 8.67 -3.18
CA SER A 301 -21.09 9.63 -3.87
C SER A 301 -21.58 9.92 -5.29
N ALA A 302 -22.09 8.93 -6.03
CA ALA A 302 -22.68 9.14 -7.35
C ALA A 302 -23.95 9.99 -7.29
N LEU A 303 -24.83 9.72 -6.32
CA LEU A 303 -26.05 10.51 -6.09
C LEU A 303 -25.73 11.98 -5.82
N VAL A 304 -24.79 12.25 -4.91
CA VAL A 304 -24.35 13.62 -4.60
C VAL A 304 -23.69 14.28 -5.82
N ALA A 305 -22.89 13.56 -6.60
CA ALA A 305 -22.31 14.11 -7.83
C ALA A 305 -23.36 14.46 -8.89
N SER A 306 -24.46 13.71 -8.94
CA SER A 306 -25.53 13.91 -9.94
C SER A 306 -26.57 14.96 -9.54
N GLN A 307 -26.91 15.06 -8.25
CA GLN A 307 -28.05 15.86 -7.75
C GLN A 307 -27.67 16.83 -6.63
N GLY A 308 -26.39 16.88 -6.23
CA GLY A 308 -25.95 17.67 -5.08
C GLY A 308 -26.46 17.10 -3.75
N PHE A 309 -26.51 17.95 -2.72
CA PHE A 309 -26.93 17.55 -1.38
C PHE A 309 -28.43 17.32 -1.21
N ASP A 310 -29.25 17.69 -2.20
CA ASP A 310 -30.68 17.35 -2.23
C ASP A 310 -30.88 15.83 -2.22
N ALA A 311 -30.01 15.08 -2.92
CA ALA A 311 -30.01 13.62 -2.90
C ALA A 311 -29.81 13.04 -1.49
N VAL A 312 -29.07 13.73 -0.61
CA VAL A 312 -28.87 13.29 0.77
C VAL A 312 -30.17 13.43 1.57
N GLN A 313 -30.90 14.52 1.37
CA GLN A 313 -32.22 14.72 2.00
C GLN A 313 -33.23 13.65 1.54
N ASP A 314 -33.21 13.31 0.25
CA ASP A 314 -34.05 12.24 -0.30
C ASP A 314 -33.69 10.88 0.30
N VAL A 315 -32.39 10.57 0.44
CA VAL A 315 -31.92 9.35 1.12
C VAL A 315 -32.38 9.31 2.58
N LEU A 316 -32.27 10.40 3.32
CA LEU A 316 -32.71 10.45 4.72
C LEU A 316 -34.22 10.32 4.86
N SER A 317 -34.98 10.90 3.93
CA SER A 317 -36.45 10.80 3.87
C SER A 317 -36.90 9.37 3.55
N GLU A 318 -36.24 8.72 2.58
CA GLU A 318 -36.50 7.32 2.25
C GLU A 318 -36.08 6.38 3.41
N ALA A 319 -35.02 6.72 4.12
CA ALA A 319 -34.59 6.00 5.32
C ALA A 319 -35.63 6.10 6.45
N ASP A 320 -36.27 7.26 6.63
CA ASP A 320 -37.40 7.43 7.55
C ASP A 320 -38.59 6.55 7.14
N ALA A 321 -38.94 6.55 5.86
CA ALA A 321 -40.02 5.71 5.33
C ALA A 321 -39.73 4.21 5.51
N ALA A 322 -38.45 3.83 5.42
CA ALA A 322 -37.97 2.47 5.67
C ALA A 322 -37.81 2.12 7.17
N GLY A 323 -38.08 3.06 8.08
CA GLY A 323 -37.96 2.84 9.53
C GLY A 323 -36.53 2.71 10.04
N ARG A 324 -35.56 3.35 9.37
CA ARG A 324 -34.15 3.32 9.78
C ARG A 324 -33.92 4.13 11.05
N GLU A 325 -33.07 3.59 11.92
CA GLU A 325 -32.64 4.26 13.14
C GLU A 325 -31.74 5.46 12.84
N ILE A 326 -31.66 6.37 13.83
CA ILE A 326 -30.76 7.52 13.77
C ILE A 326 -29.28 7.12 13.60
N SER A 327 -28.89 5.96 14.14
CA SER A 327 -27.55 5.39 14.03
C SER A 327 -27.18 5.13 12.57
N TRP A 328 -28.11 4.56 11.79
CA TRP A 328 -27.95 4.31 10.35
C TRP A 328 -27.78 5.62 9.59
N LYS A 329 -28.61 6.63 9.86
CA LYS A 329 -28.52 7.96 9.20
C LYS A 329 -27.17 8.64 9.46
N VAL A 330 -26.68 8.54 10.69
CA VAL A 330 -25.36 9.09 11.06
C VAL A 330 -24.24 8.34 10.33
N ARG A 331 -24.30 7.02 10.25
CA ARG A 331 -23.33 6.20 9.51
C ARG A 331 -23.35 6.51 8.01
N SER A 332 -24.54 6.73 7.42
CA SER A 332 -24.64 7.11 6.01
C SER A 332 -24.04 8.49 5.73
N LEU A 333 -24.26 9.46 6.62
CA LEU A 333 -23.64 10.78 6.52
C LEU A 333 -22.11 10.71 6.68
N ALA A 334 -21.60 9.81 7.52
CA ALA A 334 -20.17 9.57 7.68
C ALA A 334 -19.48 8.90 6.48
N MET A 335 -20.24 8.43 5.47
CA MET A 335 -19.70 7.97 4.18
C MET A 335 -19.33 9.13 3.25
N LEU A 336 -19.94 10.31 3.47
CA LEU A 336 -19.72 11.49 2.64
C LEU A 336 -18.41 12.20 3.02
N PRO A 337 -17.80 12.93 2.08
CA PRO A 337 -16.66 13.78 2.41
C PRO A 337 -17.02 14.77 3.52
N GLU A 338 -16.14 14.95 4.50
CA GLU A 338 -16.41 15.83 5.62
C GLU A 338 -16.35 17.31 5.19
N GLN A 339 -17.52 17.95 5.12
CA GLN A 339 -17.69 19.36 4.72
C GLN A 339 -18.90 19.98 5.42
N ARG A 340 -19.01 21.32 5.36
CA ARG A 340 -20.00 22.11 6.10
C ARG A 340 -21.43 21.63 5.87
N GLU A 341 -21.79 21.33 4.62
CA GLU A 341 -23.13 20.86 4.25
C GLU A 341 -23.50 19.54 4.94
N VAL A 342 -22.54 18.62 5.12
CA VAL A 342 -22.77 17.36 5.86
C VAL A 342 -23.02 17.66 7.34
N TRP A 343 -22.22 18.54 7.94
CA TRP A 343 -22.33 18.87 9.36
C TRP A 343 -23.64 19.59 9.67
N ASP A 344 -24.05 20.52 8.81
CA ASP A 344 -25.32 21.22 8.94
C ASP A 344 -26.49 20.22 8.93
N ILE A 345 -26.45 19.22 8.03
CA ILE A 345 -27.46 18.14 7.99
C ILE A 345 -27.41 17.29 9.28
N VAL A 346 -26.22 16.91 9.73
CA VAL A 346 -26.05 16.15 10.99
C VAL A 346 -26.64 16.91 12.18
N GLU A 347 -26.45 18.23 12.25
CA GLU A 347 -27.00 19.06 13.33
C GLU A 347 -28.54 19.07 13.34
N THR A 348 -29.18 19.02 12.17
CA THR A 348 -30.66 18.91 12.09
C THR A 348 -31.21 17.60 12.68
N LEU A 349 -30.39 16.56 12.79
CA LEU A 349 -30.75 15.27 13.38
C LEU A 349 -30.67 15.26 14.91
N GLY A 350 -30.18 16.35 15.53
CA GLY A 350 -30.14 16.56 16.97
C GLY A 350 -28.81 16.19 17.63
N GLU A 351 -28.63 16.64 18.88
CA GLU A 351 -27.35 16.56 19.60
C GLU A 351 -26.77 15.15 19.72
N ALA A 352 -27.62 14.14 19.93
CA ALA A 352 -27.19 12.75 20.03
C ALA A 352 -26.61 12.23 18.70
N ALA A 353 -27.21 12.64 17.57
CA ALA A 353 -26.73 12.29 16.24
C ALA A 353 -25.40 12.99 15.93
N THR A 354 -25.28 14.28 16.27
CA THR A 354 -24.03 15.05 16.17
C THR A 354 -22.90 14.42 16.97
N ALA A 355 -23.15 14.08 18.23
CA ALA A 355 -22.15 13.43 19.08
C ALA A 355 -21.74 12.04 18.53
N HIS A 356 -22.67 11.30 17.93
CA HIS A 356 -22.36 10.02 17.30
C HIS A 356 -21.53 10.20 16.02
N TYR A 357 -21.86 11.18 15.17
CA TYR A 357 -21.14 11.46 13.94
C TYR A 357 -19.65 11.72 14.19
N TRP A 358 -19.33 12.64 15.11
CA TRP A 358 -17.94 12.99 15.42
C TRP A 358 -17.15 11.83 16.04
N LYS A 359 -17.83 10.85 16.67
CA LYS A 359 -17.20 9.62 17.15
C LYS A 359 -16.79 8.67 16.03
N ILE A 360 -17.50 8.65 14.89
CA ILE A 360 -17.30 7.65 13.84
C ILE A 360 -16.75 8.19 12.52
N CYS A 361 -16.78 9.51 12.29
CA CYS A 361 -16.32 10.10 11.04
C CYS A 361 -14.84 9.77 10.76
N ARG A 362 -14.47 9.64 9.48
CA ARG A 362 -13.11 9.26 9.08
C ARG A 362 -12.12 10.39 9.24
N ALA A 363 -12.60 11.64 9.14
CA ALA A 363 -11.84 12.85 9.39
C ALA A 363 -10.65 13.02 8.40
N ASN A 364 -10.92 12.83 7.11
CA ASN A 364 -9.93 13.00 6.05
C ASN A 364 -9.92 14.46 5.52
N PHE A 365 -9.44 15.41 6.33
CA PHE A 365 -9.45 16.84 5.98
C PHE A 365 -8.27 17.32 5.11
N LEU A 366 -7.40 16.40 4.68
CA LEU A 366 -6.23 16.73 3.86
C LEU A 366 -6.69 17.35 2.53
N GLY A 367 -6.33 18.62 2.30
CA GLY A 367 -6.59 19.32 1.03
C GLY A 367 -7.85 20.20 0.98
N ARG A 368 -8.49 20.54 2.11
CA ARG A 368 -9.62 21.49 2.15
C ARG A 368 -9.13 22.93 2.27
N GLU A 369 -9.63 23.83 1.44
CA GLU A 369 -9.16 25.23 1.35
C GLU A 369 -9.65 26.12 2.52
N ASN A 370 -10.85 25.88 3.07
CA ASN A 370 -11.43 26.76 4.11
C ASN A 370 -10.83 26.51 5.51
N ALA A 371 -10.05 27.48 6.01
CA ALA A 371 -9.43 27.42 7.35
C ALA A 371 -10.45 27.36 8.50
N ALA A 372 -11.60 28.04 8.38
CA ALA A 372 -12.60 28.07 9.44
C ALA A 372 -13.29 26.71 9.61
N ASP A 373 -13.56 26.01 8.52
CA ASP A 373 -14.15 24.66 8.55
C ASP A 373 -13.16 23.63 9.11
N ARG A 374 -11.86 23.77 8.76
CA ARG A 374 -10.80 22.93 9.35
C ARG A 374 -10.75 23.13 10.86
N GLN A 375 -10.67 24.37 11.33
CA GLN A 375 -10.60 24.67 12.77
C GLN A 375 -11.82 24.13 13.52
N PHE A 376 -13.03 24.38 13.01
CA PHE A 376 -14.27 23.87 13.58
C PHE A 376 -14.28 22.34 13.71
N ALA A 377 -13.87 21.61 12.67
CA ALA A 377 -13.87 20.17 12.71
C ALA A 377 -12.85 19.59 13.69
N LEU A 378 -11.68 20.22 13.84
CA LEU A 378 -10.67 19.81 14.81
C LEU A 378 -11.17 19.99 16.25
N GLU A 379 -11.84 21.10 16.55
CA GLU A 379 -12.46 21.35 17.86
C GLU A 379 -13.53 20.31 18.17
N ARG A 380 -14.40 19.99 17.21
CA ARG A 380 -15.43 18.95 17.36
C ARG A 380 -14.85 17.55 17.60
N LEU A 381 -13.73 17.20 16.96
CA LEU A 381 -13.05 15.94 17.21
C LEU A 381 -12.43 15.87 18.62
N LEU A 382 -11.86 16.97 19.10
CA LEU A 382 -11.34 17.05 20.47
C LEU A 382 -12.46 16.91 21.51
N GLU A 383 -13.61 17.55 21.30
CA GLU A 383 -14.81 17.36 22.12
C GLU A 383 -15.31 15.90 22.10
N ALA A 384 -15.17 15.22 20.96
CA ALA A 384 -15.48 13.80 20.83
C ALA A 384 -14.39 12.87 21.39
N ARG A 385 -13.35 13.40 22.05
CA ARG A 385 -12.17 12.69 22.58
C ARG A 385 -11.41 11.90 21.52
N ARG A 386 -11.20 12.49 20.34
CA ARG A 386 -10.44 11.90 19.23
C ARG A 386 -9.21 12.71 18.83
N PRO A 387 -8.27 12.96 19.75
CA PRO A 387 -7.10 13.80 19.50
C PRO A 387 -6.12 13.22 18.48
N LEU A 388 -5.96 11.88 18.39
CA LEU A 388 -5.09 11.26 17.39
C LEU A 388 -5.69 11.39 15.99
N THR A 389 -7.01 11.20 15.84
CA THR A 389 -7.71 11.45 14.59
C THR A 389 -7.59 12.92 14.18
N ALA A 390 -7.82 13.86 15.11
CA ALA A 390 -7.68 15.29 14.86
C ALA A 390 -6.24 15.66 14.46
N PHE A 391 -5.23 15.06 15.09
CA PHE A 391 -3.84 15.28 14.71
C PHE A 391 -3.54 14.74 13.30
N ARG A 392 -3.97 13.51 12.98
CA ARG A 392 -3.84 12.91 11.64
C ARG A 392 -4.54 13.71 10.55
N SER A 393 -5.56 14.48 10.91
CA SER A 393 -6.30 15.33 9.99
C SER A 393 -5.49 16.52 9.46
N CYS A 394 -4.52 17.00 10.23
CA CYS A 394 -3.77 18.22 9.92
C CYS A 394 -2.24 18.07 9.98
N HIS A 395 -1.71 16.90 10.32
CA HIS A 395 -0.27 16.66 10.55
C HIS A 395 0.67 17.07 9.39
N ILE A 396 0.16 17.21 8.18
CA ILE A 396 0.97 17.65 7.03
C ILE A 396 1.15 19.18 6.97
N CYS A 397 0.21 19.96 7.52
CA CYS A 397 0.16 21.43 7.45
C CYS A 397 -0.64 22.01 8.63
N PHE A 398 0.04 22.71 9.54
CA PHE A 398 -0.57 23.42 10.68
C PHE A 398 -0.90 24.90 10.38
N GLU A 399 -0.63 25.37 9.17
CA GLU A 399 -0.88 26.77 8.79
C GLU A 399 -2.36 27.13 8.94
N GLY A 400 -2.62 28.23 9.67
CA GLY A 400 -3.98 28.69 9.96
C GLY A 400 -4.73 27.89 11.03
N ILE A 401 -4.09 26.91 11.69
CA ILE A 401 -4.66 26.17 12.82
C ILE A 401 -4.26 26.85 14.12
N ASN A 402 -5.20 27.00 15.06
CA ASN A 402 -4.92 27.59 16.36
C ASN A 402 -3.87 26.74 17.13
N PRO A 403 -2.74 27.32 17.59
CA PRO A 403 -1.76 26.63 18.43
C PRO A 403 -2.36 25.95 19.67
N GLU A 404 -3.40 26.54 20.26
CA GLU A 404 -4.13 25.95 21.40
C GLU A 404 -4.78 24.61 21.03
N THR A 405 -5.31 24.49 19.82
CA THR A 405 -5.94 23.27 19.31
C THR A 405 -4.91 22.19 19.06
N VAL A 406 -3.73 22.54 18.54
CA VAL A 406 -2.60 21.60 18.38
C VAL A 406 -2.09 21.13 19.75
N MET A 407 -1.98 22.04 20.71
CA MET A 407 -1.60 21.71 22.09
C MET A 407 -2.56 20.69 22.72
N GLN A 408 -3.87 20.91 22.60
CA GLN A 408 -4.90 20.01 23.12
C GLN A 408 -4.89 18.62 22.45
N MET A 409 -4.55 18.54 21.16
CA MET A 409 -4.37 17.24 20.49
C MET A 409 -3.23 16.46 21.14
N LEU A 410 -2.06 17.08 21.29
CA LEU A 410 -0.89 16.41 21.86
C LEU A 410 -1.12 16.01 23.32
N GLU A 411 -1.76 16.87 24.11
CA GLU A 411 -2.16 16.56 25.50
C GLU A 411 -3.16 15.40 25.56
N GLY A 412 -4.17 15.39 24.69
CA GLY A 412 -5.16 14.31 24.61
C GLY A 412 -4.55 12.97 24.21
N MET A 413 -3.56 13.00 23.30
CA MET A 413 -2.81 11.81 22.91
C MET A 413 -1.99 11.25 24.08
N LEU A 414 -1.31 12.10 24.85
CA LEU A 414 -0.56 11.66 26.04
C LEU A 414 -1.47 11.12 27.15
N ARG A 415 -2.69 11.65 27.28
CA ARG A 415 -3.71 11.14 28.22
C ARG A 415 -4.30 9.79 27.80
N GLY A 416 -4.10 9.37 26.55
CA GLY A 416 -4.68 8.13 26.01
C GLY A 416 -6.19 8.26 25.78
N ASP A 417 -6.66 9.43 25.36
CA ASP A 417 -8.08 9.69 25.12
C ASP A 417 -8.65 8.88 23.94
N GLU A 418 -7.80 8.41 23.03
CA GLU A 418 -8.15 7.63 21.84
C GLU A 418 -7.22 6.42 21.69
N GLU A 419 -7.77 5.30 21.22
CA GLU A 419 -7.00 4.08 20.97
C GLU A 419 -5.99 4.29 19.83
N VAL A 420 -4.72 3.96 20.11
CA VAL A 420 -3.64 4.19 19.16
C VAL A 420 -3.50 3.00 18.22
N THR A 421 -4.03 3.15 17.00
CA THR A 421 -3.85 2.15 15.92
C THR A 421 -2.50 2.24 15.23
N ALA A 422 -2.03 3.48 14.98
CA ALA A 422 -0.71 3.78 14.44
C ALA A 422 -0.35 5.25 14.72
N LEU A 423 0.87 5.57 15.12
CA LEU A 423 1.27 6.96 15.25
C LEU A 423 1.74 7.51 13.90
N PRO A 424 1.53 8.81 13.61
CA PRO A 424 2.18 9.48 12.50
C PRO A 424 3.70 9.43 12.62
N GLN A 425 4.38 9.72 11.52
CA GLN A 425 5.84 9.78 11.46
C GLN A 425 6.38 10.90 12.38
N TYR A 426 7.61 10.74 12.89
CA TYR A 426 8.21 11.67 13.86
C TYR A 426 8.18 13.15 13.42
N TRP A 427 8.40 13.42 12.12
CA TRP A 427 8.40 14.77 11.56
C TRP A 427 7.05 15.50 11.68
N CYS A 428 5.95 14.76 11.86
CA CYS A 428 4.63 15.33 12.12
C CYS A 428 4.58 16.01 13.49
N PHE A 429 5.17 15.36 14.50
CA PHE A 429 5.25 15.89 15.86
C PHE A 429 6.20 17.08 15.94
N GLN A 430 7.32 17.00 15.22
CA GLN A 430 8.25 18.13 15.08
C GLN A 430 7.52 19.38 14.58
N LYS A 431 6.83 19.29 13.44
CA LYS A 431 6.05 20.41 12.89
C LYS A 431 4.99 20.95 13.85
N ALA A 432 4.39 20.08 14.66
CA ALA A 432 3.37 20.47 15.62
C ALA A 432 3.97 21.29 16.78
N ILE A 433 5.11 20.85 17.32
CA ILE A 433 5.84 21.60 18.36
C ILE A 433 6.37 22.91 17.79
N ASP A 434 7.01 22.88 16.62
CA ASP A 434 7.52 24.08 15.95
C ASP A 434 6.40 25.12 15.75
N HIS A 435 5.21 24.70 15.31
CA HIS A 435 4.03 25.56 15.16
C HIS A 435 3.56 26.18 16.49
N ILE A 436 3.59 25.42 17.59
CA ILE A 436 3.23 25.94 18.91
C ILE A 436 4.27 26.96 19.38
N GLU A 437 5.56 26.63 19.29
CA GLU A 437 6.65 27.49 19.72
C GLU A 437 6.72 28.80 18.93
N ASP A 438 6.63 28.73 17.60
CA ASP A 438 6.71 29.91 16.71
C ASP A 438 5.56 30.90 16.97
N SER A 439 4.42 30.41 17.49
CA SER A 439 3.29 31.27 17.82
C SER A 439 3.56 32.21 19.00
N ASN A 440 4.41 31.80 19.96
CA ASN A 440 4.61 32.47 21.25
C ASN A 440 3.31 32.77 22.03
N VAL A 441 2.20 32.08 21.74
CA VAL A 441 0.89 32.26 22.41
C VAL A 441 0.71 31.32 23.60
N ILE A 442 1.37 30.14 23.57
CA ILE A 442 1.25 29.12 24.62
C ILE A 442 2.32 29.34 25.69
N ASP A 443 1.92 29.25 26.96
CA ASP A 443 2.84 29.32 28.10
C ASP A 443 3.88 28.18 28.04
N ARG A 444 5.15 28.55 28.13
CA ARG A 444 6.29 27.62 28.19
C ARG A 444 6.10 26.58 29.29
N ALA A 445 5.56 26.95 30.45
CA ALA A 445 5.32 26.02 31.55
C ALA A 445 4.35 24.87 31.20
N ARG A 446 3.43 25.10 30.26
CA ARG A 446 2.49 24.09 29.74
C ARG A 446 3.12 23.24 28.64
N LEU A 447 3.99 23.83 27.81
CA LEU A 447 4.66 23.16 26.69
C LEU A 447 5.80 22.23 27.16
N LEU A 448 6.53 22.62 28.21
CA LEU A 448 7.69 21.87 28.72
C LEU A 448 7.42 20.39 29.02
N PRO A 449 6.37 20.00 29.76
CA PRO A 449 6.05 18.59 30.01
C PRO A 449 5.76 17.81 28.73
N LEU A 450 5.19 18.47 27.72
CA LEU A 450 4.82 17.87 26.46
C LEU A 450 6.07 17.56 25.62
N GLU A 451 6.97 18.53 25.48
CA GLU A 451 8.26 18.33 24.80
C GLU A 451 9.10 17.25 25.49
N PHE A 452 9.11 17.24 26.82
CA PHE A 452 9.80 16.20 27.59
C PHE A 452 9.21 14.80 27.35
N ALA A 453 7.88 14.70 27.29
CA ALA A 453 7.20 13.42 27.01
C ALA A 453 7.46 12.93 25.58
N LEU A 454 7.52 13.85 24.61
CA LEU A 454 7.67 13.55 23.19
C LEU A 454 9.12 13.51 22.70
N VAL A 455 10.12 13.86 23.52
CA VAL A 455 11.53 14.03 23.09
C VAL A 455 12.07 12.88 22.24
N ARG A 456 11.76 11.63 22.57
CA ARG A 456 12.22 10.47 21.80
C ARG A 456 11.42 10.25 20.52
N THR A 457 10.15 10.67 20.51
CA THR A 457 9.27 10.65 19.33
C THR A 457 9.66 11.73 18.33
N LEU A 458 10.26 12.84 18.78
CA LEU A 458 10.73 13.95 17.94
C LEU A 458 12.02 13.62 17.17
N GLY A 459 12.60 12.43 17.33
CA GLY A 459 13.84 12.02 16.66
C GLY A 459 15.11 12.48 17.39
N PHE A 460 16.25 11.86 17.04
CA PHE A 460 17.50 11.96 17.82
C PHE A 460 18.49 13.04 17.34
N GLU A 461 18.17 13.82 16.31
CA GLU A 461 19.12 14.75 15.70
C GLU A 461 18.65 16.22 15.77
N GLY A 462 18.99 16.90 16.87
CA GLY A 462 18.98 18.36 16.96
C GLY A 462 18.01 18.96 17.97
N GLU A 463 18.35 20.16 18.46
CA GLU A 463 17.57 20.92 19.44
C GLU A 463 16.38 21.67 18.84
N HIS A 464 16.25 21.62 17.51
CA HIS A 464 15.36 22.50 16.76
C HIS A 464 13.87 22.26 17.03
N HIS A 465 13.51 21.09 17.57
CA HIS A 465 12.12 20.65 17.70
C HIS A 465 11.59 20.61 19.15
N ALA A 466 12.38 21.08 20.11
CA ALA A 466 12.01 21.19 21.52
C ALA A 466 12.78 22.36 22.16
N ARG A 467 12.75 23.52 21.49
CA ARG A 467 13.59 24.66 21.85
C ARG A 467 13.28 25.14 23.27
N THR A 468 12.01 25.10 23.66
CA THR A 468 11.53 25.49 24.99
C THR A 468 12.15 24.61 26.07
N LEU A 469 12.17 23.29 25.89
CA LEU A 469 12.80 22.33 26.78
C LEU A 469 14.31 22.52 26.88
N PHE A 470 15.01 22.61 25.75
CA PHE A 470 16.46 22.80 25.77
C PHE A 470 16.88 24.17 26.33
N MET A 471 16.05 25.20 26.11
CA MET A 471 16.24 26.53 26.70
C MET A 471 16.07 26.48 28.22
N GLU A 472 14.98 25.90 28.73
CA GLU A 472 14.73 25.77 30.18
C GLU A 472 15.84 24.99 30.88
N VAL A 473 16.28 23.87 30.29
CA VAL A 473 17.34 23.04 30.88
C VAL A 473 18.67 23.80 31.00
N MET A 474 18.96 24.72 30.08
CA MET A 474 20.23 25.47 30.08
C MET A 474 20.12 26.88 30.66
N SER A 475 18.93 27.40 30.94
CA SER A 475 18.71 28.67 31.64
C SER A 475 18.42 28.47 33.14
N ASN A 476 17.84 27.33 33.53
CA ASN A 476 17.44 27.00 34.90
C ASN A 476 18.27 25.83 35.48
N PRO A 477 19.23 26.11 36.39
CA PRO A 477 20.04 25.05 37.02
C PRO A 477 19.23 23.98 37.74
N ALA A 478 18.04 24.31 38.27
CA ALA A 478 17.19 23.34 38.96
C ALA A 478 16.60 22.31 37.99
N ALA A 479 16.14 22.75 36.82
CA ALA A 479 15.64 21.87 35.77
C ALA A 479 16.74 20.91 35.26
N PHE A 480 17.96 21.41 35.07
CA PHE A 480 19.12 20.58 34.73
C PHE A 480 19.40 19.49 35.78
N ILE A 481 19.42 19.86 37.06
CA ILE A 481 19.62 18.89 38.15
C ILE A 481 18.46 17.92 38.24
N GLU A 482 17.23 18.34 38.01
CA GLU A 482 16.06 17.45 37.97
C GLU A 482 16.25 16.32 36.94
N LEU A 483 16.73 16.64 35.73
CA LEU A 483 17.06 15.63 34.71
C LEU A 483 18.17 14.68 35.16
N LEU A 484 19.25 15.19 35.76
CA LEU A 484 20.28 14.34 36.36
C LEU A 484 19.69 13.43 37.44
N THR A 485 18.67 13.90 38.17
CA THR A 485 18.02 13.06 39.18
C THR A 485 17.20 11.92 38.62
N LEU A 486 16.70 12.06 37.39
CA LEU A 486 15.97 11.01 36.69
C LEU A 486 16.94 9.94 36.14
N VAL A 487 18.11 10.35 35.66
CA VAL A 487 19.09 9.45 35.03
C VAL A 487 19.96 8.72 36.06
N PHE A 488 20.45 9.43 37.07
CA PHE A 488 21.45 8.92 38.00
C PHE A 488 20.90 8.72 39.41
N HIS A 489 21.45 7.72 40.11
CA HIS A 489 21.13 7.47 41.52
C HIS A 489 21.98 8.34 42.44
N PRO A 490 21.45 8.75 43.61
CA PRO A 490 22.27 9.42 44.61
C PRO A 490 23.39 8.48 45.10
N LYS A 491 24.55 9.05 45.43
CA LYS A 491 25.73 8.29 45.90
C LYS A 491 25.45 7.51 47.20
N ASN A 492 24.68 8.12 48.11
CA ASN A 492 24.36 7.67 49.46
C ASN A 492 22.84 7.79 49.70
N GLY A 493 22.03 7.16 48.84
CA GLY A 493 20.57 7.18 48.99
C GLY A 493 19.88 5.97 48.38
N GLU A 494 18.58 5.85 48.65
CA GLU A 494 17.79 4.76 48.11
C GLU A 494 17.57 4.92 46.60
N ARG A 495 17.67 3.79 45.90
CA ARG A 495 17.38 3.72 44.48
C ARG A 495 15.88 3.93 44.25
N ARG A 496 15.51 4.75 43.26
CA ARG A 496 14.11 4.84 42.83
C ARG A 496 13.61 3.44 42.42
N PRO A 497 12.36 3.09 42.74
CA PRO A 497 11.80 1.81 42.34
C PRO A 497 11.83 1.66 40.82
N ASP A 498 12.22 0.49 40.33
CA ASP A 498 12.27 0.18 38.89
C ASP A 498 10.85 -0.07 38.37
N THR A 499 10.16 1.01 38.04
CA THR A 499 8.84 1.00 37.41
C THR A 499 8.98 1.43 35.95
N ASP A 500 8.04 1.01 35.10
CA ASP A 500 8.03 1.40 33.69
C ASP A 500 8.01 2.93 33.50
N ALA A 501 7.26 3.63 34.36
CA ALA A 501 7.22 5.09 34.36
C ALA A 501 8.60 5.71 34.67
N ASN A 502 9.28 5.21 35.72
CA ASN A 502 10.62 5.71 36.08
C ASN A 502 11.65 5.41 34.98
N ARG A 503 11.56 4.24 34.35
CA ARG A 503 12.43 3.86 33.22
C ARG A 503 12.21 4.77 32.01
N SER A 504 10.95 5.01 31.64
CA SER A 504 10.60 5.91 30.54
C SER A 504 11.10 7.34 30.81
N ASN A 505 10.87 7.87 32.01
CA ASN A 505 11.34 9.20 32.38
C ASN A 505 12.88 9.31 32.40
N ALA A 506 13.58 8.29 32.90
CA ALA A 506 15.05 8.25 32.86
C ALA A 506 15.59 8.22 31.43
N GLN A 507 14.95 7.47 30.53
CA GLN A 507 15.30 7.43 29.12
C GLN A 507 15.07 8.78 28.43
N ASN A 508 13.93 9.43 28.68
CA ASN A 508 13.64 10.78 28.16
C ASN A 508 14.67 11.79 28.67
N ALA A 509 14.95 11.81 29.98
CA ALA A 509 15.95 12.70 30.57
C ALA A 509 17.35 12.48 30.00
N TRP A 510 17.76 11.22 29.81
CA TRP A 510 19.02 10.92 29.14
C TRP A 510 19.04 11.43 27.70
N SER A 511 17.95 11.24 26.94
CA SER A 511 17.84 11.77 25.57
C SER A 511 17.96 13.29 25.51
N VAL A 512 17.31 14.02 26.42
CA VAL A 512 17.47 15.48 26.51
C VAL A 512 18.92 15.85 26.79
N LEU A 513 19.53 15.29 27.83
CA LEU A 513 20.92 15.60 28.20
C LEU A 513 21.93 15.24 27.09
N HIS A 514 21.68 14.13 26.38
CA HIS A 514 22.56 13.66 25.31
C HIS A 514 22.43 14.49 24.03
N ALA A 515 21.23 14.97 23.72
CA ALA A 515 20.95 15.76 22.51
C ALA A 515 21.23 17.26 22.68
N CYS A 516 21.32 17.76 23.92
CA CYS A 516 21.54 19.19 24.21
C CYS A 516 22.93 19.66 23.77
N LYS A 517 22.97 20.69 22.92
CA LYS A 517 24.14 21.40 22.41
C LYS A 517 24.22 22.86 22.91
N ARG A 518 23.14 23.39 23.47
CA ARG A 518 23.06 24.71 24.13
C ARG A 518 24.04 24.82 25.29
N GLN A 519 24.54 26.02 25.50
CA GLN A 519 25.53 26.29 26.54
C GLN A 519 24.85 26.62 27.88
N PRO A 520 25.41 26.20 29.01
CA PRO A 520 24.89 26.57 30.33
C PRO A 520 24.81 28.10 30.53
N GLY A 521 23.71 28.60 31.09
CA GLY A 521 23.47 30.04 31.29
C GLY A 521 22.91 30.77 30.07
N THR A 522 22.42 30.05 29.05
CA THR A 522 21.76 30.64 27.88
C THR A 522 20.53 31.44 28.31
N GLN A 523 20.41 32.67 27.80
CA GLN A 523 19.29 33.57 28.06
C GLN A 523 18.18 33.40 27.00
N ASP A 524 17.02 34.05 27.22
CA ASP A 524 15.87 33.97 26.31
C ASP A 524 16.14 34.48 24.88
N ASP A 525 17.16 35.31 24.69
CA ASP A 525 17.60 35.84 23.40
C ASP A 525 18.72 35.00 22.74
N ASP A 526 18.92 33.76 23.21
CA ASP A 526 19.99 32.84 22.82
C ASP A 526 21.42 33.38 23.09
N THR A 527 21.57 34.45 23.88
CA THR A 527 22.89 34.95 24.29
C THR A 527 23.41 34.24 25.53
N VAL A 528 24.74 34.21 25.67
CA VAL A 528 25.43 33.66 26.84
C VAL A 528 26.48 34.67 27.29
N THR A 529 26.43 35.04 28.56
CA THR A 529 27.45 35.91 29.18
C THR A 529 28.34 35.07 30.10
N THR A 530 29.55 35.56 30.36
CA THR A 530 30.44 34.87 31.32
C THR A 530 29.82 34.82 32.71
N GLU A 531 29.12 35.87 33.11
CA GLU A 531 28.42 35.94 34.40
C GLU A 531 27.32 34.89 34.51
N SER A 532 26.41 34.82 33.52
CA SER A 532 25.28 33.86 33.52
C SER A 532 25.77 32.40 33.48
N MET A 533 26.79 32.11 32.67
CA MET A 533 27.39 30.76 32.62
C MET A 533 28.01 30.36 33.96
N LEU A 534 28.79 31.26 34.58
CA LEU A 534 29.43 30.99 35.87
C LEU A 534 28.41 30.84 37.01
N GLU A 535 27.34 31.64 36.99
CA GLU A 535 26.24 31.54 37.95
C GLU A 535 25.50 30.21 37.80
N PHE A 536 25.16 29.82 36.57
CA PHE A 536 24.53 28.53 36.29
C PHE A 536 25.38 27.38 36.83
N VAL A 537 26.67 27.33 36.48
CA VAL A 537 27.57 26.25 36.91
C VAL A 537 27.70 26.22 38.43
N ARG A 538 27.83 27.38 39.09
CA ARG A 538 27.90 27.45 40.55
C ARG A 538 26.63 26.86 41.18
N LYS A 539 25.46 27.31 40.72
CA LYS A 539 24.17 26.87 41.27
C LYS A 539 23.87 25.41 40.97
N ALA A 540 24.18 24.93 39.77
CA ALA A 540 24.05 23.52 39.41
C ALA A 540 24.93 22.64 40.31
N ARG A 541 26.17 23.05 40.61
CA ARG A 541 27.05 22.30 41.53
C ARG A 541 26.53 22.28 42.97
N GLU A 542 25.97 23.40 43.45
CA GLU A 542 25.32 23.45 44.77
C GLU A 542 24.14 22.47 44.82
N LEU A 543 23.22 22.54 43.85
CA LEU A 543 22.04 21.68 43.78
C LEU A 543 22.41 20.21 43.55
N ALA A 544 23.45 19.92 42.77
CA ALA A 544 23.98 18.56 42.59
C ALA A 544 24.56 18.00 43.90
N SER A 545 25.23 18.84 44.69
CA SER A 545 25.71 18.45 46.03
C SER A 545 24.56 18.15 46.98
N GLU A 546 23.50 18.98 46.98
CA GLU A 546 22.30 18.77 47.79
C GLU A 546 21.54 17.50 47.38
N ALA A 547 21.53 17.18 46.08
CA ALA A 547 20.89 15.99 45.51
C ALA A 547 21.79 14.74 45.50
N ASP A 548 23.00 14.81 46.06
CA ASP A 548 24.01 13.74 46.15
C ASP A 548 24.42 13.13 44.80
N ARG A 549 24.62 14.01 43.80
CA ARG A 549 24.92 13.70 42.38
C ARG A 549 26.01 14.61 41.78
N ILE A 550 26.97 15.03 42.60
CA ILE A 550 28.08 15.91 42.17
C ILE A 550 29.20 15.14 41.44
N GLU A 551 29.30 13.83 41.70
CA GLU A 551 30.14 12.85 40.99
C GLU A 551 29.27 12.09 39.99
#